data_AF-A0A2V5NYW7-F1
#
_entry.id   AF-A0A2V5NYW7-F1
#
_cell.length_a   1.000
_cell.length_b   1.000
_cell.length_c   1.000
_cell.angle_alpha   90.00
_cell.angle_beta   90.00
_cell.angle_gamma   90.00
#
_symmetry.space_group_name_H-M   'P 1'
#
loop_
_entity.id
_entity.type
_entity.pdbx_description
1 polymer ?
#
loop_
_entity_poly.entity_id
_entity_poly.type
_entity_poly.pdbx_seq_one_letter_code
_entity_poly.pdbx_strand_id
1 'polypeptide(L)'
;MNFTGSDWCGWCKRLDKEVFSTKEFGDFAKDNLALVEIDFPSRKAQSDSLKKANDALKNQYRVQGFPTIVVLNGEGKELWRQVGYLEGGSKVWLGKIRALKKE
;
A
#
# COMPACT_ATOMS: atom_id res chain seq x y z
N MET A 1 0.94 -4.24 -1.59
CA MET A 1 1.77 -3.74 -0.49
C MET A 1 1.61 -2.24 -0.35
N ASN A 2 1.36 -1.76 0.86
CA ASN A 2 1.20 -0.35 1.20
C ASN A 2 2.39 0.11 2.07
N PHE A 3 3.30 0.91 1.50
CA PHE A 3 4.36 1.55 2.24
C PHE A 3 3.85 2.89 2.80
N THR A 4 3.84 3.02 4.12
CA THR A 4 3.17 4.12 4.82
C THR A 4 3.95 4.60 6.05
N GLY A 5 3.65 5.82 6.51
CA GLY A 5 4.05 6.33 7.81
C GLY A 5 2.81 6.66 8.62
N SER A 6 2.27 5.68 9.34
CA SER A 6 0.92 5.70 9.91
C SER A 6 0.64 6.88 10.85
N ASP A 7 1.66 7.43 11.51
CA ASP A 7 1.49 8.48 12.53
C ASP A 7 1.94 9.88 12.08
N TRP A 8 2.83 10.02 11.11
CA TRP A 8 3.37 11.33 10.66
C TRP A 8 3.02 11.72 9.22
N CYS A 9 2.66 10.77 8.35
CA CYS A 9 2.36 11.05 6.94
C CYS A 9 0.87 11.43 6.74
N GLY A 10 0.59 12.72 6.57
CA GLY A 10 -0.78 13.22 6.34
C GLY A 10 -1.47 12.62 5.10
N TRP A 11 -0.73 12.52 4.00
CA TRP A 11 -1.22 11.92 2.75
C TRP A 11 -1.51 10.43 2.87
N CYS A 12 -0.74 9.72 3.70
CA CYS A 12 -0.96 8.31 3.97
C CYS A 12 -2.26 8.08 4.74
N LYS A 13 -2.52 8.91 5.77
CA LYS A 13 -3.79 8.87 6.53
C LYS A 13 -4.99 9.22 5.63
N ARG A 14 -4.82 10.18 4.73
CA ARG A 14 -5.86 10.55 3.76
C ARG A 14 -6.15 9.40 2.79
N LEU A 15 -5.10 8.78 2.25
CA LEU A 15 -5.22 7.61 1.37
C LEU A 15 -5.95 6.47 2.06
N ASP A 16 -5.57 6.14 3.30
CA ASP A 16 -6.24 5.11 4.07
C ASP A 16 -7.74 5.41 4.20
N LYS A 17 -8.10 6.62 4.63
CA LYS A 17 -9.49 7.02 4.84
C LYS A 17 -10.32 7.02 3.56
N GLU A 18 -9.77 7.54 2.46
CA GLU A 18 -10.51 7.71 1.19
C GLU A 18 -10.52 6.45 0.31
N VAL A 19 -9.63 5.48 0.59
CA VAL A 19 -9.46 4.28 -0.23
C VAL A 19 -9.55 3.02 0.62
N PHE A 20 -8.56 2.74 1.46
CA PHE A 20 -8.42 1.43 2.12
C PHE A 20 -9.48 1.14 3.18
N SER A 21 -9.90 2.17 3.92
CA SER A 21 -10.94 2.11 4.94
C SER A 21 -12.36 2.17 4.37
N THR A 22 -12.52 2.30 3.04
CA THR A 22 -13.85 2.29 2.41
C THR A 22 -14.41 0.87 2.33
N LYS A 23 -15.73 0.73 2.51
CA LYS A 23 -16.41 -0.57 2.37
C LYS A 23 -16.18 -1.17 0.98
N GLU A 24 -16.25 -0.36 -0.06
CA GLU A 24 -16.07 -0.78 -1.45
C GLU A 24 -14.70 -1.43 -1.70
N PHE A 25 -13.63 -0.82 -1.16
CA PHE A 25 -12.29 -1.41 -1.23
C PHE A 25 -12.18 -2.67 -0.38
N GLY A 26 -12.70 -2.64 0.85
CA GLY A 26 -12.67 -3.79 1.76
C GLY A 26 -13.38 -5.02 1.20
N ASP A 27 -14.56 -4.85 0.59
CA ASP A 27 -15.31 -5.92 -0.06
C ASP A 27 -14.51 -6.50 -1.24
N PHE A 28 -13.94 -5.64 -2.10
CA PHE A 28 -13.11 -6.11 -3.22
C PHE A 28 -11.85 -6.82 -2.73
N ALA A 29 -11.14 -6.26 -1.75
CA ALA A 29 -9.86 -6.78 -1.30
C ALA A 29 -9.98 -8.17 -0.68
N LYS A 30 -11.05 -8.44 0.09
CA LYS A 30 -11.29 -9.75 0.73
C LYS A 30 -11.22 -10.92 -0.25
N ASP A 31 -11.80 -10.76 -1.43
CA ASP A 31 -11.88 -11.84 -2.42
C ASP A 31 -10.74 -11.80 -3.45
N ASN A 32 -10.02 -10.68 -3.55
CA ASN A 32 -9.14 -10.42 -4.69
C ASN A 32 -7.69 -10.11 -4.34
N LEU A 33 -7.37 -9.71 -3.11
CA LEU A 33 -6.08 -9.14 -2.75
C LEU A 33 -5.56 -9.68 -1.41
N ALA A 34 -4.28 -10.02 -1.39
CA ALA A 34 -3.52 -10.13 -0.14
C ALA A 34 -2.99 -8.73 0.24
N LEU A 35 -3.58 -8.12 1.27
CA LEU A 35 -3.14 -6.80 1.75
C LEU A 35 -1.96 -6.96 2.70
N VAL A 36 -0.92 -6.18 2.44
CA VAL A 36 0.29 -6.12 3.28
C VAL A 36 0.60 -4.66 3.53
N GLU A 37 0.63 -4.28 4.81
CA GLU A 37 1.05 -2.97 5.27
C GLU A 37 2.52 -3.03 5.70
N ILE A 38 3.30 -2.06 5.22
CA ILE A 38 4.72 -1.90 5.53
C ILE A 38 4.88 -0.51 6.12
N ASP A 39 4.69 -0.43 7.43
CA ASP A 39 4.61 0.82 8.18
C ASP A 39 5.97 1.26 8.73
N PHE A 40 6.25 2.57 8.61
CA PHE A 40 7.42 3.28 9.13
C PHE A 40 6.98 4.37 10.13
N PRO A 41 6.48 3.98 11.30
CA PRO A 41 5.99 4.93 12.29
C PRO A 41 7.13 5.69 12.98
N SER A 42 6.85 6.91 13.43
CA SER A 42 7.81 7.75 14.17
C SER A 42 7.73 7.57 15.69
N ARG A 43 6.54 7.32 16.23
CA ARG A 43 6.24 7.24 17.67
C ARG A 43 5.91 5.82 18.12
N LYS A 44 5.36 4.99 17.22
CA LYS A 44 4.99 3.61 17.55
C LYS A 44 6.21 2.70 17.53
N ALA A 45 6.44 1.98 18.62
CA ALA A 45 7.49 0.99 18.67
C ALA A 45 7.18 -0.23 17.78
N GLN A 46 8.21 -0.74 17.12
CA GLN A 46 8.19 -2.00 16.36
C GLN A 46 9.39 -2.83 16.80
N SER A 47 9.24 -4.15 16.83
CA SER A 47 10.38 -5.06 17.07
C SER A 47 11.48 -4.86 16.03
N ASP A 48 12.74 -5.09 16.40
CA ASP A 48 13.86 -4.95 15.48
C ASP A 48 13.76 -5.89 14.26
N SER A 49 13.23 -7.09 14.44
CA SER A 49 12.98 -8.03 13.34
C SER A 49 12.00 -7.47 12.31
N LEU A 50 10.91 -6.85 12.78
CA LEU A 50 9.92 -6.21 11.90
C LEU A 50 10.50 -4.99 11.18
N LYS A 51 11.27 -4.14 11.88
CA LYS A 51 11.94 -2.99 11.25
C LYS A 51 12.88 -3.44 10.14
N LYS A 52 13.73 -4.45 10.40
CA LYS A 52 14.65 -5.02 9.41
C LYS A 52 13.91 -5.60 8.20
N ALA A 53 12.80 -6.30 8.42
CA ALA A 53 11.97 -6.82 7.32
C ALA A 53 11.36 -5.69 6.48
N ASN A 54 10.83 -4.64 7.13
CA ASN A 54 10.26 -3.48 6.45
C ASN A 54 11.32 -2.71 5.65
N ASP A 55 12.51 -2.49 6.23
CA ASP A 55 13.63 -1.84 5.55
C ASP A 55 14.14 -2.66 4.35
N ALA A 56 14.22 -3.98 4.49
CA ALA A 56 14.58 -4.87 3.39
C ALA A 56 13.59 -4.75 2.23
N LEU A 57 12.28 -4.77 2.51
CA LEU A 57 11.24 -4.58 1.50
C LEU A 57 11.30 -3.18 0.87
N LYS A 58 11.50 -2.13 1.67
CA LYS A 58 11.65 -0.76 1.18
C LYS A 58 12.80 -0.64 0.18
N ASN A 59 13.94 -1.26 0.49
CA ASN A 59 15.12 -1.28 -0.37
C ASN A 59 14.89 -2.12 -1.63
N GLN A 60 14.31 -3.32 -1.48
CA GLN A 60 14.00 -4.22 -2.59
C GLN A 60 13.10 -3.55 -3.63
N TYR A 61 12.04 -2.87 -3.19
CA TYR A 61 11.10 -2.18 -4.06
C TYR A 61 11.50 -0.73 -4.38
N ARG A 62 12.68 -0.28 -3.92
CA ARG A 62 13.23 1.07 -4.14
C ARG A 62 12.25 2.18 -3.77
N VAL A 63 11.64 2.07 -2.59
CA VAL A 63 10.65 3.03 -2.10
C VAL A 63 11.38 4.24 -1.51
N GLN A 64 11.19 5.40 -2.15
CA GLN A 64 11.86 6.65 -1.78
C GLN A 64 10.96 7.62 -1.00
N GLY A 65 9.64 7.41 -1.00
CA GLY A 65 8.69 8.31 -0.34
C GLY A 65 7.39 7.60 0.02
N PHE A 66 6.56 8.29 0.81
CA PHE A 66 5.30 7.77 1.31
C PHE A 66 4.13 8.73 0.97
N PRO A 67 2.93 8.21 0.68
CA PRO A 67 2.63 6.79 0.52
C PRO A 67 3.23 6.22 -0.78
N THR A 68 3.62 4.95 -0.80
CA THR A 68 3.93 4.21 -2.02
C THR A 68 3.18 2.90 -2.03
N ILE A 69 2.41 2.62 -3.07
CA ILE A 69 1.67 1.38 -3.23
C ILE A 69 2.31 0.56 -4.34
N VAL A 70 2.55 -0.71 -4.07
CA VAL A 70 3.07 -1.67 -5.04
C VAL A 70 2.11 -2.86 -5.11
N VAL A 71 1.64 -3.16 -6.31
CA VAL A 71 0.81 -4.33 -6.61
C VAL A 71 1.67 -5.38 -7.29
N LEU A 72 1.63 -6.59 -6.74
CA LEU A 72 2.38 -7.74 -7.25
C LEU A 72 1.41 -8.82 -7.73
N ASN A 73 1.87 -9.66 -8.65
CA ASN A 73 1.21 -10.93 -8.95
C ASN A 73 1.58 -12.01 -7.91
N GLY A 74 1.01 -13.22 -8.06
CA GLY A 74 1.28 -14.35 -7.15
C GLY A 74 2.72 -14.87 -7.18
N GLU A 75 3.51 -14.47 -8.17
CA GLU A 75 4.93 -14.83 -8.32
C GLU A 75 5.86 -13.73 -7.78
N GLY A 76 5.30 -12.63 -7.26
CA GLY A 76 6.07 -11.50 -6.73
C GLY A 76 6.54 -10.49 -7.79
N LYS A 77 6.11 -10.62 -9.05
CA LYS A 77 6.38 -9.63 -10.11
C LYS A 77 5.53 -8.37 -9.88
N GLU A 78 6.18 -7.21 -9.95
CA GLU A 78 5.49 -5.91 -9.90
C GLU A 78 4.62 -5.70 -11.15
N LEU A 79 3.30 -5.61 -10.93
CA LEU A 79 2.32 -5.31 -11.97
C LEU A 79 2.06 -3.80 -12.06
N TRP A 80 2.07 -3.13 -10.91
CA TRP A 80 1.77 -1.70 -10.85
C TRP A 80 2.35 -1.04 -9.61
N ARG A 81 2.65 0.25 -9.74
CA ARG A 81 3.16 1.10 -8.69
C ARG A 81 2.47 2.46 -8.73
N GLN A 82 2.09 2.94 -7.54
CA GLN A 82 1.68 4.32 -7.31
C GLN A 82 2.63 4.96 -6.30
N VAL A 83 3.32 6.01 -6.73
CA VAL A 83 4.13 6.85 -5.84
C VAL A 83 3.30 8.08 -5.46
N GLY A 84 3.25 8.38 -4.16
CA GLY A 84 2.48 9.49 -3.63
C GLY A 84 0.97 9.24 -3.61
N TYR A 85 0.23 10.29 -3.24
CA TYR A 85 -1.22 10.25 -3.18
C TYR A 85 -1.83 10.34 -4.58
N LEU A 86 -2.82 9.47 -4.85
CA LEU A 86 -3.63 9.53 -6.06
C LEU A 86 -5.06 9.91 -5.68
N GLU A 87 -5.50 11.05 -6.19
CA GLU A 87 -6.87 11.54 -6.04
C GLU A 87 -7.88 10.68 -6.82
N GLY A 88 -9.14 10.69 -6.35
CA GLY A 88 -10.24 9.97 -6.97
C GLY A 88 -10.87 8.86 -6.12
N GLY A 89 -10.36 8.65 -4.90
CA GLY A 89 -10.94 7.72 -3.93
C GLY A 89 -10.97 6.26 -4.36
N SER A 90 -11.69 5.42 -3.62
CA SER A 90 -11.74 3.96 -3.83
C SER A 90 -12.04 3.53 -5.27
N LYS A 91 -12.95 4.22 -5.96
CA LYS A 91 -13.37 3.87 -7.32
C LYS A 91 -12.24 3.92 -8.33
N VAL A 92 -11.44 4.99 -8.33
CA VAL A 92 -10.30 5.14 -9.26
C VAL A 92 -9.23 4.11 -8.97
N TRP A 93 -8.94 3.89 -7.68
CA TRP A 93 -7.98 2.88 -7.24
C TRP A 93 -8.40 1.47 -7.65
N LEU A 94 -9.64 1.08 -7.37
CA LEU A 94 -10.19 -0.21 -7.77
C LEU A 94 -10.23 -0.37 -9.29
N GLY A 95 -10.54 0.69 -10.05
CA GLY A 95 -10.50 0.67 -11.50
C GLY A 95 -9.11 0.30 -12.04
N LYS A 96 -8.06 0.92 -11.49
CA LYS A 96 -6.66 0.60 -11.84
C LYS A 96 -6.31 -0.84 -11.46
N ILE A 97 -6.62 -1.27 -10.24
CA ILE A 97 -6.28 -2.63 -9.77
C ILE A 97 -7.02 -3.70 -10.57
N ARG A 98 -8.30 -3.49 -10.91
CA ARG A 98 -9.08 -4.42 -11.73
C ARG A 98 -8.54 -4.56 -13.15
N ALA A 99 -7.96 -3.49 -13.71
CA ALA A 99 -7.35 -3.56 -15.04
C ALA A 99 -6.13 -4.49 -15.07
N LEU A 100 -5.39 -4.63 -13.96
CA LEU A 100 -4.20 -5.48 -13.85
C LEU A 100 -4.52 -6.98 -13.81
N LYS A 101 -5.75 -7.36 -13.41
CA LYS A 101 -6.18 -8.78 -13.38
C LYS A 101 -6.46 -9.35 -14.77
N LYS A 102 -6.39 -8.54 -15.83
CA LYS A 102 -6.67 -8.98 -17.22
C LYS A 102 -5.41 -9.47 -17.97
N GLU A 103 -4.25 -9.45 -17.32
CA GLU A 103 -2.98 -9.94 -17.87
C GLU A 103 -2.58 -11.31 -17.31
#